data_AF-A0A358ST40-F1
#
_entry.id   AF-A0A358ST40-F1
#
_cell.length_a   1.000
_cell.length_b   1.000
_cell.length_c   1.000
_cell.angle_alpha   90.00
_cell.angle_beta   90.00
_cell.angle_gamma   90.00
#
_symmetry.space_group_name_H-M   'P 1'
#
loop_
_entity.id
_entity.type
_entity.pdbx_description
1 polymer ?
#
loop_
_entity_poly.entity_id
_entity_poly.type
_entity_poly.pdbx_seq_one_letter_code
_entity_poly.pdbx_strand_id
1 'polypeptide(L)'
;MTRVGIPDPDQAAVERTAAVLRQQASACRALGSTLYGDLLIHAADDVLAGGPTADVLAGHMAARIASAMPLRMLAGAHAVALSGRAPELAAFYPSAGGTASPGPGSAD
;
A
#
# COMPACT_ATOMS: atom_id res chain seq x y z
N MET A 1 -18.37 -33.57 6.31
CA MET A 1 -18.38 -32.34 7.14
C MET A 1 -16.96 -31.81 7.20
N THR A 2 -16.59 -30.96 6.26
CA THR A 2 -15.23 -30.37 6.18
C THR A 2 -15.13 -29.32 7.28
N ARG A 3 -14.24 -29.52 8.27
CA ARG A 3 -13.88 -28.44 9.19
C ARG A 3 -13.30 -27.32 8.33
N VAL A 4 -13.98 -26.18 8.29
CA VAL A 4 -13.33 -24.91 7.94
C VAL A 4 -12.26 -24.71 9.00
N GLY A 5 -11.00 -24.99 8.65
CA GLY A 5 -9.87 -24.84 9.54
C GLY A 5 -9.75 -23.38 9.95
N ILE A 6 -9.48 -23.13 11.23
CA ILE A 6 -9.12 -21.79 11.69
C ILE A 6 -7.88 -21.36 10.88
N PRO A 7 -7.91 -20.20 10.19
CA PRO A 7 -6.77 -19.76 9.40
C PRO A 7 -5.55 -19.55 10.29
N ASP A 8 -4.37 -19.77 9.72
CA ASP A 8 -3.09 -19.41 10.34
C ASP A 8 -3.16 -17.93 10.78
N PRO A 9 -2.83 -17.59 12.06
CA PRO A 9 -2.88 -16.21 12.55
C PRO A 9 -2.10 -15.23 11.68
N ASP A 10 -1.00 -15.65 11.06
CA ASP A 10 -0.18 -14.81 10.19
C ASP A 10 -0.91 -14.54 8.86
N GLN A 11 -1.49 -15.58 8.25
CA GLN A 11 -2.32 -15.45 7.05
C GLN A 11 -3.54 -14.53 7.31
N ALA A 12 -4.20 -14.70 8.46
CA ALA A 12 -5.33 -13.84 8.84
C ALA A 12 -4.90 -12.38 9.10
N ALA A 13 -3.65 -12.14 9.52
CA ALA A 13 -3.11 -10.79 9.66
C ALA A 13 -2.79 -10.15 8.32
N VAL A 14 -2.26 -10.91 7.36
CA VAL A 14 -2.02 -10.50 5.97
C VAL A 14 -3.34 -10.10 5.30
N GLU A 15 -4.35 -10.96 5.36
CA GLU A 15 -5.67 -10.69 4.76
C GLU A 15 -6.34 -9.44 5.34
N ARG A 16 -6.27 -9.25 6.66
CA ARG A 16 -6.79 -8.04 7.30
C ARG A 16 -6.03 -6.79 6.87
N THR A 17 -4.72 -6.89 6.72
CA THR A 17 -3.89 -5.76 6.26
C THR A 17 -4.23 -5.38 4.82
N ALA A 18 -4.39 -6.36 3.93
CA ALA A 18 -4.86 -6.14 2.56
C ALA A 18 -6.26 -5.50 2.50
N ALA A 19 -7.18 -5.92 3.39
CA ALA A 19 -8.50 -5.29 3.49
C ALA A 19 -8.42 -3.82 3.92
N VAL A 20 -7.56 -3.49 4.90
CA VAL A 20 -7.36 -2.10 5.34
C VAL A 20 -6.70 -1.25 4.25
N LEU A 21 -5.75 -1.80 3.49
CA LEU A 21 -5.14 -1.15 2.32
C LEU A 21 -6.21 -0.76 1.30
N ARG A 22 -7.08 -1.70 0.91
CA ARG A 22 -8.19 -1.46 -0.02
C ARG A 22 -9.22 -0.45 0.51
N GLN A 23 -9.52 -0.47 1.81
CA GLN A 23 -10.42 0.50 2.41
C GLN A 23 -9.85 1.92 2.35
N GLN A 24 -8.56 2.10 2.67
CA GLN A 24 -7.89 3.39 2.57
C GLN A 24 -7.73 3.83 1.11
N ALA A 25 -7.52 2.91 0.17
CA ALA A 25 -7.51 3.21 -1.26
C ALA A 25 -8.80 3.89 -1.72
N SER A 26 -9.95 3.31 -1.33
CA SER A 26 -11.27 3.87 -1.62
C SER A 26 -11.43 5.28 -1.03
N ALA A 27 -11.01 5.47 0.23
CA ALA A 27 -11.06 6.78 0.89
C ALA A 27 -10.17 7.83 0.18
N CYS A 28 -8.94 7.48 -0.19
CA CYS A 28 -8.02 8.36 -0.93
C CYS A 28 -8.61 8.80 -2.27
N ARG A 29 -9.19 7.87 -3.05
CA ARG A 29 -9.86 8.18 -4.32
C ARG A 29 -11.04 9.12 -4.10
N ALA A 30 -11.87 8.88 -3.08
CA ALA A 30 -13.00 9.74 -2.74
C ALA A 30 -12.58 11.17 -2.36
N LEU A 31 -11.37 11.33 -1.81
CA LEU A 31 -10.77 12.63 -1.47
C LEU A 31 -9.94 13.25 -2.60
N GLY A 32 -9.97 12.68 -3.81
CA GLY A 32 -9.28 13.21 -5.00
C GLY A 32 -7.81 12.81 -5.13
N SER A 33 -7.31 11.90 -4.29
CA SER A 33 -5.94 11.40 -4.36
C SER A 33 -5.88 10.08 -5.15
N THR A 34 -6.04 10.17 -6.47
CA THR A 34 -6.02 9.01 -7.38
C THR A 34 -4.72 8.21 -7.25
N LEU A 35 -3.57 8.87 -7.24
CA LEU A 35 -2.25 8.23 -7.11
C LEU A 35 -2.16 7.35 -5.84
N TYR A 36 -2.54 7.88 -4.68
CA TYR A 36 -2.52 7.09 -3.44
C TYR A 36 -3.53 5.97 -3.48
N GLY A 37 -4.71 6.22 -4.05
CA GLY A 37 -5.71 5.18 -4.29
C GLY A 37 -5.14 3.99 -5.05
N ASP A 38 -4.46 4.24 -6.16
CA ASP A 38 -3.92 3.19 -7.02
C ASP A 38 -2.75 2.46 -6.36
N LEU A 39 -1.81 3.20 -5.74
CA LEU A 39 -0.70 2.60 -4.98
C LEU A 39 -1.19 1.69 -3.85
N LEU A 40 -2.26 2.08 -3.14
CA LEU A 40 -2.82 1.27 -2.05
C LEU A 40 -3.51 -0.01 -2.56
N ILE A 41 -4.07 0.00 -3.78
CA ILE A 41 -4.59 -1.21 -4.41
C ILE A 41 -3.45 -2.17 -4.74
N HIS A 42 -2.41 -1.69 -5.42
CA HIS A 42 -1.24 -2.51 -5.74
C HIS A 42 -0.55 -3.04 -4.49
N ALA A 43 -0.42 -2.22 -3.45
CA ALA A 43 0.14 -2.63 -2.17
C ALA A 43 -0.71 -3.72 -1.47
N ALA A 44 -2.02 -3.73 -1.64
CA ALA A 44 -2.87 -4.80 -1.10
C ALA A 44 -2.59 -6.14 -1.77
N ASP A 45 -2.43 -6.14 -3.10
CA ASP A 45 -2.14 -7.34 -3.88
C ASP A 45 -0.70 -7.82 -3.61
N ASP A 46 0.25 -6.89 -3.49
CA ASP A 46 1.65 -7.17 -3.15
C ASP A 46 1.78 -7.79 -1.74
N VAL A 47 1.03 -7.31 -0.74
CA VAL A 47 1.00 -7.92 0.61
C VAL A 47 0.50 -9.35 0.57
N LEU A 48 -0.55 -9.62 -0.22
CA LEU A 48 -1.09 -10.98 -0.38
C LEU A 48 -0.11 -11.92 -1.09
N ALA A 49 0.72 -11.38 -1.99
CA ALA A 49 1.79 -12.11 -2.67
C ALA A 49 3.07 -12.27 -1.84
N GLY A 50 3.15 -11.65 -0.65
CA GLY A 50 4.35 -11.64 0.17
C GLY A 50 5.48 -10.78 -0.40
N GLY A 51 5.14 -9.74 -1.16
CA GLY A 51 6.08 -8.81 -1.77
C GLY A 51 6.61 -7.71 -0.83
N PRO A 52 7.35 -6.72 -1.35
CA PRO A 52 8.05 -5.71 -0.53
C PRO A 52 7.17 -4.92 0.43
N THR A 53 5.89 -4.75 0.12
CA THR A 53 4.92 -4.09 1.00
C THR A 53 4.70 -4.93 2.27
N ALA A 54 4.72 -6.26 2.17
CA ALA A 54 4.66 -7.15 3.34
C ALA A 54 5.88 -6.95 4.25
N ASP A 55 7.08 -6.83 3.67
CA ASP A 55 8.31 -6.56 4.40
C ASP A 55 8.28 -5.20 5.11
N VAL A 56 7.83 -4.15 4.42
CA VAL A 56 7.75 -2.79 4.99
C VAL A 56 6.74 -2.73 6.15
N LEU A 57 5.66 -3.50 6.08
CA LEU A 57 4.62 -3.52 7.10
C LEU A 57 4.81 -4.64 8.14
N ALA A 58 5.90 -5.42 8.05
CA ALA A 58 6.22 -6.46 9.02
C ALA A 58 6.26 -5.90 10.46
N GLY A 59 5.71 -6.63 11.43
CA GLY A 59 5.54 -6.15 12.81
C GLY A 59 4.39 -5.16 13.02
N HIS A 60 3.74 -4.69 11.95
CA HIS A 60 2.58 -3.81 11.99
C HIS A 60 1.34 -4.42 11.29
N MET A 61 1.41 -5.70 10.92
CA MET A 61 0.29 -6.46 10.38
C MET A 61 -0.90 -6.45 11.33
N ALA A 62 -2.11 -6.36 10.79
CA ALA A 62 -3.36 -6.27 11.55
C ALA A 62 -3.43 -5.09 12.54
N ALA A 63 -2.59 -4.05 12.36
CA ALA A 63 -2.75 -2.81 13.09
C ALA A 63 -4.13 -2.20 12.85
N ARG A 64 -4.65 -1.49 13.86
CA ARG A 64 -5.95 -0.83 13.81
C ARG A 64 -5.98 0.15 12.63
N ILE A 65 -7.08 0.27 11.90
CA ILE A 65 -7.20 1.25 10.80
C ILE A 65 -6.84 2.68 11.22
N ALA A 66 -7.17 3.07 12.46
CA ALA A 66 -6.83 4.38 13.03
C ALA A 66 -5.33 4.63 13.19
N SER A 67 -4.50 3.59 13.15
CA SER A 67 -3.04 3.73 13.08
C SER A 67 -2.57 4.21 11.70
N ALA A 68 -3.40 4.13 10.66
CA ALA A 68 -3.08 4.60 9.32
C ALA A 68 -1.75 4.09 8.75
N MET A 69 -1.34 2.85 9.10
CA MET A 69 -0.07 2.27 8.63
C MET A 69 0.10 2.29 7.10
N PRO A 70 -0.94 1.98 6.29
CA PRO A 70 -0.86 2.14 4.84
C PRO A 70 -0.50 3.56 4.39
N LEU A 71 -1.14 4.56 5.00
CA LEU A 71 -0.88 5.97 4.66
C LEU A 71 0.48 6.43 5.16
N ARG A 72 0.95 5.95 6.32
CA ARG A 72 2.28 6.24 6.86
C ARG A 72 3.38 5.67 5.98
N MET A 73 3.20 4.45 5.49
CA MET A 73 4.11 3.83 4.51
C MET A 73 4.23 4.71 3.25
N LEU A 74 3.10 5.10 2.64
CA LEU A 74 3.13 5.97 1.46
C LEU A 74 3.67 7.37 1.77
N ALA A 75 3.40 7.92 2.96
CA ALA A 75 4.00 9.18 3.40
C ALA A 75 5.53 9.07 3.54
N GLY A 76 6.05 7.92 3.98
CA GLY A 76 7.48 7.63 4.00
C GLY A 76 8.09 7.63 2.60
N ALA A 77 7.47 6.94 1.64
CA ALA A 77 7.90 6.94 0.24
C ALA A 77 7.88 8.36 -0.37
N HIS A 78 6.82 9.11 -0.10
CA HIS A 78 6.70 10.51 -0.50
C HIS A 78 7.80 11.37 0.11
N ALA A 79 8.10 11.21 1.41
CA ALA A 79 9.18 11.95 2.06
C ALA A 79 10.56 11.64 1.45
N VAL A 80 10.80 10.39 1.05
CA VAL A 80 12.01 10.00 0.30
C VAL A 80 12.08 10.76 -1.03
N ALA A 81 10.99 10.80 -1.79
CA ALA A 81 10.91 11.53 -3.07
C ALA A 81 11.16 13.04 -2.88
N LEU A 82 10.48 13.69 -1.92
CA LEU A 82 10.66 15.12 -1.64
C LEU A 82 12.07 15.46 -1.15
N SER A 83 12.73 14.53 -0.46
CA SER A 83 14.11 14.73 -0.01
C SER A 83 15.17 14.61 -1.12
N GLY A 84 14.76 14.34 -2.36
CA GLY A 84 15.67 14.14 -3.50
C GLY A 84 16.49 12.85 -3.42
N ARG A 85 16.16 11.93 -2.50
CA ARG A 85 16.90 10.67 -2.29
C ARG A 85 16.52 9.56 -3.26
N ALA A 86 15.41 9.71 -3.98
CA ALA A 86 14.96 8.78 -5.02
C ALA A 86 14.40 9.57 -6.20
N PRO A 87 15.24 10.12 -7.09
CA PRO A 87 14.80 10.92 -8.22
C PRO A 87 13.92 10.12 -9.20
N GLU A 88 14.17 8.82 -9.37
CA GLU A 88 13.33 7.92 -10.15
C GLU A 88 11.92 7.79 -9.58
N LEU A 89 11.75 7.82 -8.26
CA LEU A 89 10.44 7.84 -7.62
C LEU A 89 9.78 9.22 -7.72
N ALA A 90 10.56 10.29 -7.52
CA ALA A 90 10.07 11.66 -7.59
C ALA A 90 9.43 12.01 -8.95
N ALA A 91 9.90 11.39 -10.04
CA ALA A 91 9.33 11.56 -11.38
C ALA A 91 7.82 11.24 -11.45
N PHE A 92 7.29 10.40 -10.56
CA PHE A 92 5.87 10.02 -10.52
C PHE A 92 5.03 10.85 -9.53
N TYR A 93 5.64 11.72 -8.72
CA TYR A 93 4.94 12.54 -7.73
C TYR A 93 4.77 13.99 -8.23
N PRO A 94 3.54 14.45 -8.54
CA PRO A 94 3.30 15.84 -8.94
C PRO A 94 3.76 16.87 -7.90
N SER A 95 3.67 16.52 -6.61
CA SER A 95 4.16 17.33 -5.49
C SER A 95 5.69 17.53 -5.48
N ALA A 96 6.44 16.67 -6.17
CA ALA A 96 7.88 16.78 -6.37
C ALA A 96 8.24 17.34 -7.77
N GLY A 97 7.26 17.83 -8.53
CA GLY A 97 7.44 18.28 -9.91
C GLY A 97 7.43 17.15 -10.95
N GLY A 98 7.11 15.91 -10.54
CA GLY A 98 7.02 14.76 -11.42
C GLY A 98 5.84 14.82 -12.39
N THR A 99 6.05 14.34 -13.61
CA THR A 99 5.04 14.28 -14.68
C THR A 99 4.94 12.88 -15.31
N ALA A 100 5.71 11.92 -14.80
CA ALA A 100 5.71 10.56 -15.33
C ALA A 100 4.37 9.87 -15.06
N SER A 101 3.88 9.16 -16.07
CA SER A 101 2.73 8.27 -15.91
C SER A 101 3.24 6.90 -15.47
N PRO A 102 2.68 6.28 -14.42
CA PRO A 102 3.05 4.93 -13.98
C PRO A 102 2.68 3.84 -14.99
N GLY A 103 1.96 4.17 -16.08
CA GLY A 103 1.43 3.19 -17.02
C GLY A 103 0.31 2.35 -16.40
N PRO A 104 -0.08 1.23 -17.02
CA PRO A 104 -1.17 0.36 -16.51
C PRO A 104 -0.82 -0.42 -15.23
N GLY A 105 0.41 -0.30 -14.71
CA GLY A 105 0.96 -1.19 -13.67
C GLY A 105 1.44 -2.52 -14.28
N SER A 106 2.51 -3.11 -13.73
CA SER A 106 2.96 -4.45 -14.13
C SER A 106 1.92 -5.47 -13.68
N ALA A 107 1.14 -5.98 -14.62
CA ALA A 107 0.37 -7.20 -14.47
C ALA A 107 1.27 -8.38 -14.87
N ASP A 108 2.32 -8.62 -14.08
CA ASP A 108 3.20 -9.78 -14.22
C ASP A 108 3.25 -10.55 -12.89
#